data_AF-A0A6L7WFE2-F1
#
_entry.id   AF-A0A6L7WFE2-F1
#
_cell.length_a   1.000
_cell.length_b   1.000
_cell.length_c   1.000
_cell.angle_alpha   90.00
_cell.angle_beta   90.00
_cell.angle_gamma   90.00
#
_symmetry.space_group_name_H-M   'P 1'
#
loop_
_entity.id
_entity.type
_entity.pdbx_description
1 polymer ?
#
loop_
_entity_poly.entity_id
_entity_poly.type
_entity_poly.pdbx_seq_one_letter_code
_entity_poly.pdbx_strand_id
1 'polypeptide(L)'
;KAERPELEGDAFARNAVADALMRVEVARALATNNAAMVHSGLIPTMEASMGKIWTTDSRERVNDAFMDLLGRSGGMQAENGDAPLDGALDAAWRGAPVGRFGGGTNDIQRRIIANRGLGLPR
;
A
#
# COMPACT_ATOMS: atom_id res chain seq x y z
N LYS A 1 -5.10 -7.75 -24.34
CA LYS A 1 -5.48 -7.65 -22.91
C LYS A 1 -6.65 -8.59 -22.69
N ALA A 2 -6.48 -9.66 -21.92
CA ALA A 2 -7.58 -10.59 -21.64
C ALA A 2 -8.58 -9.89 -20.72
N GLU A 3 -9.78 -9.62 -21.23
CA GLU A 3 -10.92 -9.23 -20.39
C GLU A 3 -11.26 -10.42 -19.48
N ARG A 4 -11.55 -10.14 -18.20
CA ARG A 4 -11.88 -11.12 -17.15
C ARG A 4 -13.32 -10.91 -16.70
N PRO A 5 -14.32 -11.15 -17.58
CA PRO A 5 -15.73 -10.85 -17.29
C PRO A 5 -16.26 -11.63 -16.08
N GLU A 6 -15.63 -12.75 -15.71
CA GLU A 6 -15.99 -13.50 -14.51
C GLU A 6 -15.76 -12.73 -13.20
N LEU A 7 -14.92 -11.68 -13.21
CA LEU A 7 -14.65 -10.84 -12.03
C LEU A 7 -15.72 -9.77 -11.80
N GLU A 8 -16.56 -9.43 -12.80
CA GLU A 8 -17.52 -8.33 -12.71
C GLU A 8 -18.60 -8.55 -11.65
N GLY A 9 -18.94 -9.81 -11.36
CA GLY A 9 -19.90 -10.21 -10.34
C GLY A 9 -19.29 -10.78 -9.05
N ASP A 10 -17.97 -11.00 -9.01
CA ASP A 10 -17.32 -11.67 -7.88
C ASP A 10 -17.24 -10.74 -6.65
N ALA A 11 -17.84 -11.19 -5.54
CA ALA A 11 -17.84 -10.46 -4.29
C ALA A 11 -16.42 -10.25 -3.74
N PHE A 12 -15.51 -11.22 -3.93
CA PHE A 12 -14.12 -11.07 -3.50
C PHE A 12 -13.41 -9.98 -4.32
N ALA A 13 -13.51 -10.03 -5.65
CA ALA A 13 -12.97 -9.00 -6.53
C ALA A 13 -13.49 -7.60 -6.20
N ARG A 14 -14.80 -7.46 -6.00
CA ARG A 14 -15.42 -6.19 -5.62
C ARG A 14 -14.89 -5.66 -4.28
N ASN A 15 -14.75 -6.52 -3.28
CA ASN A 15 -14.23 -6.14 -1.97
C ASN A 15 -12.75 -5.78 -2.02
N ALA A 16 -11.94 -6.52 -2.78
CA ALA A 16 -10.52 -6.23 -2.96
C ALA A 16 -10.30 -4.86 -3.63
N VAL A 17 -11.05 -4.56 -4.68
CA VAL A 17 -10.99 -3.24 -5.34
C VAL A 17 -11.49 -2.13 -4.41
N ALA A 18 -12.58 -2.36 -3.67
CA ALA A 18 -13.10 -1.39 -2.70
C ALA A 18 -12.10 -1.09 -1.57
N ASP A 19 -11.46 -2.13 -1.00
CA ASP A 19 -10.42 -1.96 0.02
C ASP A 19 -9.20 -1.23 -0.55
N ALA A 20 -8.77 -1.55 -1.77
CA ALA A 20 -7.67 -0.86 -2.45
C ALA A 20 -7.95 0.63 -2.65
N LEU A 21 -9.16 0.98 -3.14
CA LEU A 21 -9.58 2.37 -3.32
C LEU A 21 -9.63 3.12 -1.99
N MET A 22 -10.24 2.53 -0.96
CA MET A 22 -10.30 3.10 0.38
C MET A 22 -8.89 3.38 0.92
N ARG A 23 -7.96 2.41 0.78
CA ARG A 23 -6.58 2.57 1.23
C ARG A 23 -5.86 3.72 0.55
N VAL A 24 -6.07 3.88 -0.76
CA VAL A 24 -5.53 5.01 -1.52
C VAL A 24 -6.09 6.33 -1.00
N GLU A 25 -7.39 6.41 -0.75
CA GLU A 25 -8.01 7.62 -0.20
C GLU A 25 -7.49 7.96 1.21
N VAL A 26 -7.32 6.97 2.09
CA VAL A 26 -6.72 7.18 3.42
C VAL A 26 -5.25 7.61 3.29
N ALA A 27 -4.48 7.00 2.40
CA ALA A 27 -3.09 7.39 2.15
C ALA A 27 -3.00 8.84 1.64
N ARG A 28 -3.88 9.22 0.72
CA ARG A 28 -4.00 10.59 0.20
C ARG A 28 -4.36 11.57 1.31
N ALA A 29 -5.34 11.24 2.15
CA ALA A 29 -5.74 12.08 3.28
C ALA A 29 -4.59 12.32 4.27
N LEU A 30 -3.85 11.26 4.64
CA LEU A 30 -2.67 11.36 5.50
C LEU A 30 -1.58 12.23 4.86
N ALA A 31 -1.31 12.05 3.58
CA ALA A 31 -0.30 12.83 2.86
C ALA A 31 -0.69 14.32 2.76
N THR A 32 -1.95 14.62 2.42
CA THR A 32 -2.45 15.98 2.35
C THR A 32 -2.44 16.66 3.72
N ASN A 33 -2.81 15.95 4.79
CA ASN A 33 -2.74 16.47 6.15
C ASN A 33 -1.29 16.81 6.54
N ASN A 34 -0.35 15.90 6.29
CA ASN A 34 1.07 16.14 6.55
C ASN A 34 1.59 17.37 5.79
N ALA A 35 1.23 17.50 4.52
CA ALA A 35 1.61 18.67 3.71
C ALA A 35 1.04 19.98 4.28
N ALA A 36 -0.22 19.97 4.73
CA ALA A 36 -0.85 21.13 5.35
C ALA A 36 -0.18 21.54 6.68
N MET A 37 0.20 20.56 7.50
CA MET A 37 0.94 20.79 8.74
C MET A 37 2.32 21.40 8.48
N VAL A 38 3.07 20.84 7.53
CA VAL A 38 4.38 21.40 7.11
C VAL A 38 4.23 22.81 6.57
N HIS A 39 3.21 23.06 5.74
CA HIS A 39 2.92 24.40 5.23
C HIS A 39 2.63 25.40 6.35
N SER A 40 2.03 24.94 7.45
CA SER A 40 1.74 25.75 8.64
C SER A 40 2.94 25.86 9.61
N GLY A 41 4.13 25.41 9.21
CA GLY A 41 5.36 25.49 10.01
C GLY A 41 5.47 24.42 11.11
N LEU A 42 4.59 23.42 11.12
CA LEU A 42 4.65 22.30 12.06
C LEU A 42 5.57 21.18 11.52
N ILE A 43 6.09 20.35 12.44
CA ILE A 43 6.90 19.17 12.10
C ILE A 43 6.08 17.90 12.46
N PRO A 44 5.30 17.34 11.51
CA PRO A 44 4.34 16.26 11.76
C PRO A 44 5.05 14.89 11.90
N THR A 45 5.77 14.68 12.99
CA THR A 45 6.62 13.49 13.17
C THR A 45 5.79 12.21 13.31
N MET A 46 4.71 12.24 14.07
CA MET A 46 3.82 11.09 14.27
C MET A 46 3.03 10.80 12.99
N GLU A 47 2.48 11.83 12.38
CA GLU A 47 1.60 11.73 11.22
C GLU A 47 2.38 11.31 9.96
N ALA A 48 3.66 11.71 9.85
CA ALA A 48 4.57 11.16 8.84
C ALA A 48 4.80 9.65 9.03
N SER A 49 5.04 9.20 10.27
CA SER A 49 5.18 7.77 10.58
C SER A 49 3.89 6.99 10.29
N MET A 50 2.72 7.54 10.60
CA MET A 50 1.42 6.95 10.27
C MET A 50 1.24 6.79 8.77
N GLY A 51 1.50 7.84 7.99
CA GLY A 51 1.44 7.80 6.52
C GLY A 51 2.36 6.76 5.90
N LYS A 52 3.60 6.63 6.42
CA LYS A 52 4.57 5.63 5.96
C LYS A 52 4.06 4.21 6.22
N ILE A 53 3.65 3.91 7.46
CA ILE A 53 3.15 2.58 7.82
C ILE A 53 1.93 2.25 6.96
N TRP A 54 0.95 3.15 6.88
CA TRP A 54 -0.28 2.91 6.14
C TRP A 54 -0.02 2.61 4.66
N THR A 55 0.82 3.41 4.01
CA THR A 55 1.12 3.25 2.57
C THR A 55 1.85 1.93 2.30
N THR A 56 2.81 1.57 3.14
CA THR A 56 3.62 0.35 2.96
C THR A 56 2.84 -0.92 3.29
N ASP A 57 2.00 -0.90 4.32
CA ASP A 57 1.10 -2.02 4.63
C ASP A 57 0.00 -2.19 3.57
N SER A 58 -0.54 -1.07 3.08
CA SER A 58 -1.55 -1.08 2.03
C SER A 58 -1.02 -1.64 0.71
N ARG A 59 0.22 -1.31 0.33
CA ARG A 59 0.84 -1.88 -0.88
C ARG A 59 0.90 -3.40 -0.83
N GLU A 60 1.33 -3.98 0.30
CA GLU A 60 1.40 -5.43 0.45
C GLU A 60 0.01 -6.07 0.34
N ARG A 61 -0.95 -5.61 1.17
CA ARG A 61 -2.31 -6.16 1.17
C ARG A 61 -3.00 -6.08 -0.19
N VAL A 62 -2.85 -4.94 -0.87
CA VAL A 62 -3.44 -4.73 -2.20
C VAL A 62 -2.78 -5.64 -3.22
N ASN A 63 -1.45 -5.77 -3.20
CA ASN A 63 -0.75 -6.65 -4.13
C ASN A 63 -1.09 -8.13 -3.88
N ASP A 64 -1.21 -8.57 -2.62
CA ASP A 64 -1.63 -9.94 -2.29
C ASP A 64 -3.04 -10.24 -2.83
N ALA A 65 -4.00 -9.33 -2.61
CA ALA A 65 -5.35 -9.49 -3.13
C ALA A 65 -5.39 -9.54 -4.66
N PHE A 66 -4.58 -8.72 -5.34
CA PHE A 66 -4.49 -8.77 -6.80
C PHE A 66 -3.80 -10.03 -7.33
N MET A 67 -2.81 -10.57 -6.59
CA MET A 67 -2.22 -11.86 -6.90
C MET A 67 -3.26 -12.98 -6.82
N ASP A 68 -4.08 -12.99 -5.79
CA ASP A 68 -5.16 -13.98 -5.63
C ASP A 68 -6.19 -13.88 -6.77
N LEU A 69 -6.58 -12.66 -7.17
CA LEU A 69 -7.53 -12.43 -8.28
C LEU A 69 -7.01 -12.88 -9.64
N LEU A 70 -5.71 -12.68 -9.88
CA LEU A 70 -5.07 -13.10 -11.13
C LEU A 70 -4.73 -14.60 -11.13
N GLY A 71 -4.60 -15.20 -9.95
CA GLY A 71 -4.20 -16.58 -9.81
C GLY A 71 -2.85 -16.83 -10.49
N ARG A 72 -2.80 -17.86 -11.35
CA ARG A 72 -1.53 -18.29 -11.98
C ARG A 72 -0.88 -17.22 -12.86
N SER A 73 -1.66 -16.32 -13.46
CA SER A 73 -1.10 -15.24 -14.30
C SER A 73 -0.53 -14.08 -13.48
N GLY A 74 -0.84 -13.99 -12.18
CA GLY A 74 -0.35 -12.90 -11.32
C GLY A 74 1.16 -12.83 -11.19
N GLY A 75 1.83 -13.99 -11.19
CA GLY A 75 3.29 -14.10 -11.11
C GLY A 75 4.02 -14.07 -12.47
N MET A 76 3.31 -13.77 -13.57
CA MET A 76 3.97 -13.63 -14.88
C MET A 76 4.73 -12.31 -14.95
N GLN A 77 6.04 -12.39 -15.19
CA GLN A 77 6.92 -11.24 -15.35
C GLN A 77 6.76 -10.59 -16.72
N ALA A 78 7.25 -9.36 -16.88
CA ALA A 78 7.10 -8.57 -18.10
C ALA A 78 7.71 -9.22 -19.35
N GLU A 79 8.69 -10.12 -19.17
CA GLU A 79 9.32 -10.90 -20.23
C GLU A 79 8.36 -11.93 -20.85
N ASN A 80 7.28 -12.27 -20.15
CA ASN A 80 6.23 -13.12 -20.69
C ASN A 80 5.20 -12.25 -21.44
N GLY A 81 5.05 -12.49 -22.74
CA GLY A 81 4.11 -11.74 -23.59
C GLY A 81 2.64 -11.85 -23.18
N ASP A 82 2.29 -12.85 -22.37
CA ASP A 82 0.94 -13.06 -21.82
C ASP A 82 0.75 -12.43 -20.43
N ALA A 83 1.77 -11.74 -19.89
CA ALA A 83 1.71 -11.16 -18.56
C ALA A 83 0.59 -10.10 -18.44
N PRO A 84 -0.28 -10.19 -17.43
CA PRO A 84 -1.31 -9.19 -17.21
C PRO A 84 -0.66 -7.85 -16.83
N LEU A 85 -1.18 -6.76 -17.40
CA LEU A 85 -0.67 -5.41 -17.17
C LEU A 85 0.85 -5.29 -17.40
N ASP A 86 1.38 -5.99 -18.40
CA ASP A 86 2.79 -5.96 -18.78
C ASP A 86 3.73 -6.33 -17.62
N GLY A 87 3.28 -7.22 -16.72
CA GLY A 87 4.04 -7.68 -15.54
C GLY A 87 4.09 -6.67 -14.38
N ALA A 88 3.33 -5.57 -14.45
CA ALA A 88 3.37 -4.52 -13.44
C ALA A 88 2.97 -5.01 -12.03
N LEU A 89 2.01 -5.93 -11.93
CA LEU A 89 1.55 -6.45 -10.65
C LEU A 89 2.55 -7.39 -10.00
N ASP A 90 3.21 -8.25 -10.78
CA ASP A 90 4.34 -9.05 -10.31
C ASP A 90 5.48 -8.16 -9.80
N ALA A 91 5.88 -7.16 -10.57
CA ALA A 91 6.92 -6.21 -10.17
C ALA A 91 6.54 -5.45 -8.88
N ALA A 92 5.29 -5.00 -8.77
CA ALA A 92 4.79 -4.32 -7.58
C ALA A 92 4.79 -5.24 -6.35
N TRP A 93 4.35 -6.49 -6.51
CA TRP A 93 4.33 -7.48 -5.43
C TRP A 93 5.73 -7.80 -4.93
N ARG A 94 6.68 -8.12 -5.83
CA ARG A 94 8.09 -8.35 -5.47
C ARG A 94 8.76 -7.14 -4.81
N GLY A 95 8.34 -5.93 -5.19
CA GLY A 95 8.86 -4.68 -4.63
C GLY A 95 8.23 -4.28 -3.28
N ALA A 96 7.05 -4.80 -2.93
CA ALA A 96 6.32 -4.38 -1.73
C ALA A 96 7.08 -4.60 -0.41
N PRO A 97 7.78 -5.74 -0.19
CA PRO A 97 8.49 -6.00 1.08
C PRO A 97 9.52 -4.92 1.43
N VAL A 98 10.19 -4.33 0.42
CA VAL A 98 11.20 -3.29 0.63
C VAL A 98 10.62 -2.07 1.35
N GLY A 99 9.36 -1.74 1.08
CA GLY A 99 8.68 -0.62 1.72
C GLY A 99 8.56 -0.77 3.24
N ARG A 100 8.48 -1.99 3.77
CA ARG A 100 8.29 -2.22 5.21
C ARG A 100 9.52 -1.92 6.05
N PHE A 101 10.72 -2.03 5.49
CA PHE A 101 11.97 -1.71 6.19
C PHE A 101 12.70 -0.47 5.65
N GLY A 102 12.54 -0.14 4.37
CA GLY A 102 13.07 1.08 3.78
C GLY A 102 12.48 2.34 4.41
N GLY A 103 13.32 3.37 4.61
CA GLY A 103 12.90 4.62 5.24
C GLY A 103 12.52 4.46 6.72
N GLY A 104 13.10 3.48 7.41
CA GLY A 104 12.78 3.11 8.78
C GLY A 104 11.73 2.00 8.84
N THR A 105 12.01 0.93 9.59
CA THR A 105 11.10 -0.22 9.67
C THR A 105 9.75 0.19 10.27
N ASN A 106 8.68 -0.50 9.88
CA ASN A 106 7.36 -0.20 10.42
C ASN A 106 7.32 -0.32 11.95
N ASP A 107 8.18 -1.14 12.57
CA ASP A 107 8.32 -1.21 14.03
C ASP A 107 8.97 0.04 14.63
N ILE A 108 10.02 0.57 13.98
CA ILE A 108 10.60 1.86 14.37
C ILE A 108 9.58 2.99 14.19
N GLN A 109 8.80 2.97 13.12
CA GLN A 109 7.76 3.97 12.88
C GLN A 109 6.64 3.90 13.94
N ARG A 110 6.23 2.69 14.37
CA ARG A 110 5.29 2.53 15.50
C ARG A 110 5.86 3.05 16.81
N ARG A 111 7.16 2.85 17.06
CA ARG A 111 7.85 3.44 18.22
C ARG A 111 7.90 4.97 18.17
N ILE A 112 8.05 5.56 16.99
CA ILE A 112 7.98 7.02 16.84
C ILE A 112 6.60 7.53 17.22
N ILE A 113 5.53 6.88 16.74
CA ILE A 113 4.15 7.21 17.11
C ILE A 113 3.96 7.10 18.63
N ALA A 114 4.35 5.98 19.23
CA ALA A 114 4.24 5.75 20.67
C ALA A 114 4.96 6.82 21.49
N ASN A 115 6.25 7.06 21.21
CA ASN A 115 7.10 7.86 22.08
C ASN A 115 6.97 9.36 21.80
N ARG A 116 7.00 9.76 20.53
CA ARG A 116 6.97 11.18 20.14
C ARG A 116 5.56 11.71 19.94
N GLY A 117 4.61 10.86 19.53
CA GLY A 117 3.23 11.24 19.32
C GLY A 117 2.38 11.13 20.59
N LEU A 118 2.43 9.97 21.25
CA LEU A 118 1.58 9.66 22.39
C LEU A 118 2.26 9.84 23.76
N GLY A 119 3.55 10.19 23.80
CA GLY A 119 4.30 10.41 25.04
C GLY A 119 4.54 9.14 25.87
N LEU A 120 4.45 7.96 25.26
CA LEU A 120 4.69 6.69 25.94
C LEU A 120 6.18 6.53 26.30
N PRO A 121 6.50 5.89 27.45
CA PRO A 121 7.87 5.60 27.84
C PRO A 121 8.53 4.59 26.87
N ARG A 122 9.87 4.60 26.83
CA ARG A 122 10.67 3.73 25.97
C ARG A 122 10.82 2.32 26.51
#